data_AF-N6U2K9-F1
#
_entry.id   AF-N6U2K9-F1
#
_cell.length_a   1.000
_cell.length_b   1.000
_cell.length_c   1.000
_cell.angle_alpha   90.00
_cell.angle_beta   90.00
_cell.angle_gamma   90.00
#
_symmetry.space_group_name_H-M   'P 1'
#
loop_
_entity.id
_entity.type
_entity.pdbx_description
1 polymer ?
#
loop_
_entity_poly.entity_id
_entity_poly.type
_entity_poly.pdbx_seq_one_letter_code
_entity_poly.pdbx_strand_id
1 'polypeptide(L)'
;MEGLNNLLNSLLKEAVDFLRTTRGSTGMSMPKIIQDVVNLKACRGAIKFGDTLSRSQCGALLRDLERCQLPFQCAHGRPTLTPIATLHKLQSTQLEMISASKAKPKETVEGSC
;
A
#
# COMPACT_ATOMS: atom_id res chain seq x y z
N MET A 1 34.45 20.68 -6.13
CA MET A 1 34.75 20.76 -4.68
C MET A 1 33.68 21.56 -3.94
N GLU A 2 33.34 22.77 -4.41
CA GLU A 2 32.38 23.66 -3.72
C GLU A 2 30.95 23.11 -3.57
N GLY A 3 30.40 22.46 -4.61
CA GLY A 3 29.04 21.90 -4.54
C GLY A 3 28.87 20.78 -3.50
N LEU A 4 29.90 19.95 -3.27
CA LEU A 4 29.87 18.90 -2.25
C LEU A 4 29.88 19.49 -0.84
N ASN A 5 30.70 20.52 -0.63
CA ASN A 5 30.78 21.23 0.66
C ASN A 5 29.45 21.92 0.99
N ASN A 6 28.78 22.51 -0.01
CA ASN A 6 27.47 23.13 0.18
C ASN A 6 26.40 22.09 0.56
N LEU A 7 26.41 20.92 -0.09
CA LEU A 7 25.51 19.81 0.24
C LEU A 7 25.77 19.29 1.67
N LEU A 8 27.05 19.08 2.03
CA LEU A 8 27.46 18.63 3.35
C LEU A 8 26.98 19.62 4.43
N ASN A 9 27.23 20.91 4.24
CA ASN A 9 26.81 21.96 5.18
C ASN A 9 25.28 22.02 5.32
N SER A 10 24.54 21.89 4.22
CA SER A 10 23.07 21.84 4.27
C SER A 10 22.57 20.62 5.05
N LEU A 11 23.16 19.45 4.84
CA LEU A 11 22.80 18.22 5.52
C LEU A 11 23.11 18.29 7.02
N LEU A 12 24.29 18.80 7.39
CA LEU A 12 24.67 19.00 8.79
C LEU A 12 23.73 19.99 9.49
N LYS A 13 23.40 21.11 8.83
CA LYS A 13 22.47 22.10 9.38
C LYS A 13 21.09 21.49 9.65
N GLU A 14 20.54 20.77 8.68
CA GLU A 14 19.24 20.12 8.84
C GLU A 14 19.26 19.06 9.96
N ALA A 15 20.33 18.25 10.04
CA ALA A 15 20.46 17.25 11.10
C ALA A 15 20.48 17.91 12.50
N VAL A 16 21.20 19.02 12.66
CA VAL A 16 21.23 19.78 13.91
C VAL A 16 19.85 20.36 14.24
N ASP A 17 19.19 20.98 13.26
CA ASP A 17 17.85 21.55 13.45
C ASP A 17 16.82 20.48 13.81
N PHE A 18 16.89 19.31 13.16
CA PHE A 18 16.08 18.15 13.48
C PHE A 18 16.28 17.72 14.94
N LEU A 19 17.52 17.50 15.39
CA LEU A 19 17.81 17.10 16.77
C LEU A 19 17.34 18.15 17.79
N ARG A 20 17.46 19.43 17.47
CA ARG A 20 16.97 20.53 18.34
C ARG A 20 15.45 20.52 18.45
N THR A 21 14.73 20.36 17.33
CA THR A 21 13.26 20.37 17.31
C THR A 21 12.65 19.13 17.97
N THR A 22 13.26 17.96 17.80
CA THR A 22 12.81 16.72 18.44
C THR A 22 13.30 16.54 19.87
N ARG A 23 14.10 17.49 20.38
CA ARG A 23 14.78 17.41 21.70
C ARG A 23 15.57 16.10 21.86
N GLY A 24 16.24 15.68 20.79
CA GLY A 24 17.01 14.44 20.76
C GLY A 24 16.16 13.16 20.68
N SER A 25 14.84 13.26 20.50
CA SER A 25 14.01 12.09 20.19
C SER A 25 14.37 11.54 18.81
N THR A 26 14.83 10.29 18.77
CA THR A 26 15.28 9.57 17.58
C THR A 26 14.34 8.42 17.22
N GLY A 27 13.03 8.57 17.51
CA GLY A 27 12.00 7.59 17.18
C GLY A 27 11.77 7.43 15.67
N MET A 28 10.51 7.31 15.24
CA MET A 28 10.13 7.11 13.82
C MET A 28 10.33 8.34 12.91
N SER A 29 10.95 9.41 13.39
CA SER A 29 11.21 10.62 12.60
C SER A 29 12.68 10.74 12.22
N MET A 30 12.95 11.27 11.04
CA MET A 30 14.31 11.55 10.55
C MET A 30 14.35 12.89 9.79
N PRO A 31 15.54 13.50 9.60
CA PRO A 31 15.70 14.68 8.75
C PRO A 31 15.16 14.45 7.33
N LYS A 32 14.58 15.48 6.72
CA LYS A 32 13.88 15.35 5.43
C LYS A 32 14.83 14.94 4.30
N ILE A 33 16.06 15.46 4.24
CA ILE A 33 17.02 15.03 3.22
C ILE A 33 17.27 13.51 3.30
N ILE A 34 17.38 12.96 4.52
CA ILE A 34 17.58 11.51 4.69
C ILE A 34 16.31 10.75 4.28
N GLN A 35 15.14 11.24 4.69
CA GLN A 35 13.85 10.64 4.31
C GLN A 35 13.69 10.58 2.79
N ASP A 36 14.02 11.66 2.07
CA ASP A 36 13.91 11.74 0.62
C ASP A 36 14.85 10.75 -0.08
N VAL A 37 16.07 10.58 0.42
CA VAL A 37 17.02 9.58 -0.10
C VAL A 37 16.51 8.16 0.15
N VAL A 38 15.99 7.86 1.34
CA VAL A 38 15.42 6.54 1.66
C VAL A 38 14.20 6.24 0.79
N ASN A 39 13.31 7.22 0.62
CA ASN A 39 12.13 7.12 -0.25
C ASN A 39 12.52 6.81 -1.69
N LEU A 40 13.51 7.54 -2.21
CA LEU A 40 14.02 7.33 -3.56
C LEU A 40 14.63 5.93 -3.72
N LYS A 41 15.45 5.49 -2.76
CA LYS A 41 16.07 4.16 -2.79
C LYS A 41 15.03 3.05 -2.73
N ALA A 42 14.07 3.14 -1.83
CA ALA A 42 12.98 2.18 -1.70
C ALA A 42 12.18 2.06 -3.01
N CYS A 43 11.83 3.20 -3.63
CA CYS A 43 11.04 3.22 -4.86
C CYS A 43 11.81 2.71 -6.08
N ARG A 44 13.08 3.09 -6.22
CA ARG A 44 13.89 2.67 -7.38
C ARG A 44 14.25 1.18 -7.31
N GLY A 45 14.43 0.64 -6.11
CA GLY A 45 14.74 -0.78 -5.88
C GLY A 45 13.51 -1.68 -5.71
N ALA A 46 12.30 -1.14 -5.69
CA ALA A 46 11.08 -1.91 -5.55
C ALA A 46 10.78 -2.75 -6.81
N ILE A 47 10.00 -3.82 -6.61
CA ILE A 47 9.29 -4.52 -7.68
C ILE A 47 8.36 -3.53 -8.38
N LYS A 48 8.29 -3.60 -9.71
CA LYS A 48 7.56 -2.67 -10.57
C LYS A 48 6.40 -3.33 -11.29
N PHE A 49 5.51 -2.51 -11.82
CA PHE A 49 4.44 -2.98 -12.69
C PHE A 49 5.01 -3.70 -13.91
N GLY A 50 4.48 -4.88 -14.18
CA GLY A 50 4.94 -5.75 -15.27
C GLY A 50 5.99 -6.79 -14.85
N ASP A 51 6.57 -6.68 -13.66
CA ASP A 51 7.50 -7.70 -13.16
C ASP A 51 6.74 -9.01 -12.90
N THR A 52 7.23 -10.11 -13.47
CA THR A 52 6.68 -11.44 -13.22
C THR A 52 7.21 -11.97 -11.89
N LEU A 53 6.30 -12.37 -11.01
CA LEU A 53 6.64 -12.95 -9.70
C LEU A 53 6.14 -14.39 -9.62
N SER A 54 7.00 -15.28 -9.12
CA SER A 54 6.59 -16.61 -8.69
C SER A 54 5.77 -16.55 -7.41
N ARG A 55 4.99 -17.61 -7.15
CA ARG A 55 4.15 -17.70 -5.94
C ARG A 55 4.97 -17.60 -4.64
N SER A 56 6.18 -18.15 -4.63
CA SER A 56 7.09 -18.07 -3.47
C SER A 56 7.57 -16.64 -3.21
N GLN A 57 7.90 -15.88 -4.27
CA GLN A 57 8.26 -14.46 -4.18
C GLN A 57 7.09 -13.62 -3.67
N CYS A 58 5.88 -13.83 -4.17
CA CYS A 58 4.69 -13.16 -3.65
C CYS A 58 4.50 -13.44 -2.14
N GLY A 59 4.66 -14.71 -1.73
CA GLY A 59 4.58 -15.07 -0.31
C GLY A 59 5.68 -14.43 0.54
N ALA A 60 6.91 -14.30 0.02
CA ALA A 60 8.00 -13.61 0.70
C ALA A 60 7.70 -12.13 0.89
N LEU A 61 7.18 -11.46 -0.16
CA LEU A 61 6.80 -10.05 -0.11
C LEU A 61 5.75 -9.78 0.98
N LEU A 62 4.75 -10.64 1.12
CA LEU A 62 3.73 -10.49 2.16
C LEU A 62 4.31 -10.67 3.58
N ARG A 63 5.25 -11.60 3.77
CA ARG A 63 5.95 -11.78 5.05
C ARG A 63 6.86 -10.60 5.38
N ASP A 64 7.51 -10.01 4.39
CA ASP A 64 8.29 -8.79 4.57
C ASP A 64 7.39 -7.62 4.95
N LEU A 65 6.24 -7.48 4.28
CA LEU A 65 5.25 -6.45 4.57
C LEU A 65 4.72 -6.54 6.00
N GLU A 66 4.41 -7.75 6.48
CA GLU A 66 3.95 -8.00 7.85
C GLU A 66 4.94 -7.51 8.93
N ARG A 67 6.25 -7.55 8.63
CA ARG A 67 7.30 -7.09 9.56
C ARG A 67 7.50 -5.58 9.57
N CYS A 68 6.90 -4.85 8.63
CA CYS A 68 7.03 -3.40 8.57
C CYS A 68 6.22 -2.73 9.70
N GLN A 69 6.74 -1.63 10.25
CA GLN A 69 6.03 -0.83 11.24
C GLN A 69 4.76 -0.15 10.66
N LEU A 70 4.79 0.21 9.38
CA LEU A 70 3.68 0.85 8.65
C LEU A 70 3.30 0.02 7.42
N PRO A 71 2.72 -1.18 7.58
CA PRO A 71 2.54 -2.15 6.50
C PRO A 71 1.51 -1.71 5.45
N PHE A 72 0.60 -0.79 5.80
CA PHE A 72 -0.46 -0.30 4.91
C PHE A 72 -0.10 0.99 4.17
N GLN A 73 1.12 1.49 4.36
CA GLN A 73 1.57 2.78 3.84
C GLN A 73 2.95 2.66 3.22
N CYS A 74 3.09 3.01 1.93
CA CYS A 74 4.41 3.07 1.30
C CYS A 74 5.20 4.30 1.78
N ALA A 75 6.49 4.33 1.47
CA ALA A 75 7.42 5.41 1.83
C ALA A 75 6.96 6.82 1.38
N HIS A 76 6.08 6.91 0.38
CA HIS A 76 5.52 8.16 -0.15
C HIS A 76 4.08 8.44 0.27
N GLY A 77 3.49 7.65 1.16
CA GLY A 77 2.10 7.89 1.58
C GLY A 77 1.04 7.29 0.65
N ARG A 78 1.37 6.36 -0.26
CA ARG A 78 0.35 5.58 -1.00
C ARG A 78 -0.07 4.32 -0.23
N PRO A 79 -1.36 3.93 -0.28
CA PRO A 79 -1.79 2.67 0.32
C PRO A 79 -1.12 1.48 -0.38
N THR A 80 -0.65 0.50 0.39
CA THR A 80 0.01 -0.72 -0.14
C THR A 80 -0.99 -1.85 -0.43
N LEU A 81 -2.14 -1.84 0.24
CA LEU A 81 -3.19 -2.86 0.13
C LEU A 81 -4.56 -2.17 0.06
N THR A 82 -5.50 -2.77 -0.66
CA THR A 82 -6.89 -2.30 -0.73
C THR A 82 -7.82 -3.51 -0.66
N PRO A 83 -8.81 -3.53 0.26
CA PRO A 83 -9.75 -4.63 0.36
C PRO A 83 -10.67 -4.62 -0.88
N ILE A 84 -10.76 -5.78 -1.54
CA ILE A 84 -11.60 -5.93 -2.74
C ILE A 84 -13.04 -6.29 -2.36
N ALA A 85 -13.21 -7.12 -1.32
CA ALA A 85 -14.52 -7.58 -0.87
C ALA A 85 -14.49 -8.01 0.59
N THR A 86 -15.67 -8.04 1.21
CA THR A 86 -15.89 -8.65 2.53
C THR A 86 -16.56 -9.99 2.34
N LEU A 87 -16.00 -11.07 2.90
CA LEU A 87 -16.49 -12.42 2.68
C LEU A 87 -17.99 -12.58 3.04
N HIS A 88 -18.42 -11.98 4.15
CA HIS A 88 -19.83 -11.97 4.56
C HIS A 88 -20.77 -11.42 3.46
N LYS A 89 -20.36 -10.36 2.76
CA LYS A 89 -21.15 -9.74 1.68
C LYS A 89 -21.20 -10.58 0.40
N LEU A 90 -20.20 -11.45 0.20
CA LEU A 90 -20.17 -12.38 -0.93
C LEU A 90 -21.05 -13.62 -0.69
N GLN A 91 -21.20 -14.04 0.57
CA GLN A 91 -22.05 -15.18 0.93
C GLN A 91 -23.54 -14.84 0.80
N SER A 92 -23.93 -13.60 1.14
CA SER A 92 -25.31 -13.12 0.95
C SER A 92 -25.73 -13.08 -0.52
N THR A 93 -24.83 -12.69 -1.43
CA THR A 93 -25.13 -12.66 -2.86
C THR A 93 -25.20 -14.06 -3.49
N GLN A 94 -24.44 -15.05 -2.98
CA GLN A 94 -24.63 -16.44 -3.41
C GLN A 94 -26.02 -16.96 -3.05
N LEU A 95 -26.55 -16.64 -1.86
CA LEU A 95 -27.90 -17.05 -1.45
C LEU A 95 -29.00 -16.41 -2.31
N GLU A 96 -28.84 -15.14 -2.72
CA GLU A 96 -29.76 -14.43 -3.61
C GLU A 96 -29.70 -14.95 -5.06
N MET A 97 -28.51 -15.28 -5.58
CA MET A 97 -28.37 -15.84 -6.93
C MET A 97 -28.89 -17.30 -7.03
N ILE A 98 -28.76 -18.09 -5.95
CA ILE A 98 -29.31 -19.45 -5.87
C ILE A 98 -30.85 -19.43 -5.74
N SER A 99 -31.44 -18.44 -5.07
CA SER A 99 -32.89 -18.30 -4.96
C SER A 99 -33.55 -17.78 -6.24
N ALA A 100 -32.87 -16.92 -7.00
CA ALA A 100 -33.33 -16.44 -8.32
C ALA A 100 -33.35 -17.54 -9.40
N SER A 101 -32.43 -18.51 -9.34
CA SER A 101 -32.38 -19.64 -10.29
C SER A 101 -33.48 -20.70 -10.07
N LYS A 102 -34.30 -20.59 -9.01
CA LYS A 102 -35.44 -21.50 -8.74
C LYS A 102 -36.80 -20.97 -9.19
N ALA A 103 -36.87 -19.80 -9.83
CA ALA A 103 -38.14 -19.31 -10.39
C ALA A 103 -38.54 -20.14 -11.63
N LYS A 104 -39.55 -21.01 -11.45
CA LYS A 104 -40.21 -21.78 -12.52
C LYS A 104 -40.76 -20.80 -13.58
N PRO A 105 -40.67 -21.10 -14.89
CA PRO A 105 -41.25 -20.26 -15.94
C PRO A 105 -42.75 -20.14 -15.69
N LYS A 106 -43.26 -18.91 -15.55
CA LYS A 106 -44.71 -18.66 -15.61
C LYS A 106 -45.10 -18.74 -17.08
N GLU A 107 -45.81 -19.80 -17.45
CA GLU A 107 -46.52 -19.87 -18.72
C GLU A 107 -47.49 -18.68 -18.79
N THR A 108 -47.18 -17.73 -19.66
CA THR A 108 -48.12 -16.69 -20.10
C THR A 108 -49.09 -17.33 -21.08
N VAL A 109 -50.28 -17.66 -20.62
CA VAL A 109 -51.43 -17.89 -21.49
C VAL A 109 -51.88 -16.53 -22.01
N GLU A 110 -51.79 -16.35 -23.32
CA GLU A 110 -52.43 -15.24 -24.04
C GLU A 110 -53.94 -15.28 -23.79
N GLY A 111 -54.49 -14.15 -23.35
CA GLY A 111 -55.91 -14.03 -23.00
C GLY A 111 -56.39 -12.61 -23.20
N SER A 112 -56.86 -12.35 -24.42
CA SER A 112 -57.57 -11.17 -24.90
C SER A 112 -58.69 -10.69 -23.96
N CYS A 113 -58.63 -9.41 -23.55
CA CYS A 113 -59.64 -8.37 -23.73
C CYS A 113 -59.15 -7.10 -23.01
#